data_AF-X0ZC81-F1
#
_entry.id   AF-X0ZC81-F1
#
_cell.length_a   1.000
_cell.length_b   1.000
_cell.length_c   1.000
_cell.angle_alpha   90.00
_cell.angle_beta   90.00
_cell.angle_gamma   90.00
#
_symmetry.space_group_name_H-M   'P 1'
#
loop_
_entity.id
_entity.type
_entity.pdbx_description
1 polymer ?
#
loop_
_entity_poly.entity_id
_entity_poly.type
_entity_poly.pdbx_seq_one_letter_code
_entity_poly.pdbx_strand_id
1 'polypeptide(L)'
;LRTSRGLTIQTNKKGFVSERNARLEAIWEDALNQLVDNSLIEDKGYKGEVFAVTRLGYEYADTLKKDADILQDKSSAGTSASIQQDDLEFEKASGTYISKEDGLRYCHKCFHSSSQRVPLKEQENGWRCHACGTFYSNPNYDPPTHARNNRRPMRF
;
A
#
# COMPACT_ATOMS: atom_id res chain seq x y z
N LEU A 1 -9.98 -24.63 -28.23
CA LEU A 1 -9.46 -25.93 -28.71
C LEU A 1 -9.27 -26.86 -27.52
N ARG A 2 -10.25 -27.70 -27.19
CA ARG A 2 -10.09 -28.75 -26.17
C ARG A 2 -9.49 -29.98 -26.84
N THR A 3 -8.18 -30.17 -26.68
CA THR A 3 -7.55 -31.46 -27.04
C THR A 3 -7.51 -32.34 -25.80
N SER A 4 -7.52 -33.65 -25.97
CA SER A 4 -7.45 -34.70 -24.93
C SER A 4 -6.15 -34.71 -24.11
N ARG A 5 -5.44 -33.57 -24.03
CA ARG A 5 -4.11 -33.40 -23.43
C ARG A 5 -3.94 -32.17 -22.51
N GLY A 6 -5.00 -31.43 -22.22
CA GLY A 6 -4.99 -30.29 -21.27
C GLY A 6 -5.57 -29.00 -21.86
N LEU A 7 -5.85 -28.02 -21.00
CA LEU A 7 -6.30 -26.69 -21.41
C LEU A 7 -5.15 -25.90 -22.04
N THR A 8 -5.35 -25.36 -23.25
CA THR A 8 -4.39 -24.44 -23.88
C THR A 8 -5.09 -23.13 -24.20
N ILE A 9 -4.64 -22.05 -23.55
CA ILE A 9 -5.09 -20.68 -23.83
C ILE A 9 -3.93 -19.90 -24.45
N GLN A 10 -4.19 -19.27 -25.59
CA GLN A 10 -3.20 -18.51 -26.33
C GLN A 10 -3.82 -17.23 -26.90
N THR A 11 -3.09 -16.12 -26.81
CA THR A 11 -3.41 -14.86 -27.50
C THR A 11 -2.16 -14.29 -28.15
N ASN A 12 -2.25 -13.79 -29.38
CA ASN A 12 -1.13 -13.14 -30.08
C ASN A 12 0.21 -13.91 -29.94
N LYS A 13 0.17 -15.22 -30.22
CA LYS A 13 1.32 -16.15 -30.14
C LYS A 13 1.91 -16.39 -28.73
N LYS A 14 1.31 -15.84 -27.66
CA LYS A 14 1.68 -16.10 -26.27
C LYS A 14 0.72 -17.10 -25.64
N GLY A 15 1.26 -18.23 -25.18
CA GLY A 15 0.52 -19.22 -24.39
C GLY A 15 0.52 -18.83 -22.90
N PHE A 16 -0.63 -18.94 -22.24
CA PHE A 16 -0.78 -18.66 -20.80
C PHE A 16 -0.66 -19.91 -19.94
N VAL A 17 -0.92 -21.07 -20.52
CA VAL A 17 -0.80 -22.38 -19.85
C VAL A 17 0.41 -23.09 -20.44
N SER A 18 1.58 -22.88 -19.84
CA SER A 18 2.86 -23.43 -20.33
C SER A 18 3.30 -24.70 -19.61
N GLU A 19 2.64 -25.08 -18.51
CA GLU A 19 2.97 -26.27 -17.72
C GLU A 19 1.68 -27.01 -17.36
N ARG A 20 1.72 -28.34 -17.37
CA ARG A 20 0.59 -29.24 -17.06
C ARG A 20 0.20 -29.18 -15.58
N ASN A 21 -0.20 -28.01 -15.12
CA ASN A 21 -0.60 -27.73 -13.76
C ASN A 21 -2.11 -27.54 -13.73
N ALA A 22 -2.82 -28.59 -13.31
CA ALA A 22 -4.28 -28.62 -13.26
C ALA A 22 -4.89 -27.46 -12.45
N ARG A 23 -4.17 -26.94 -11.44
CA ARG A 23 -4.63 -25.76 -10.67
C ARG A 23 -4.56 -24.49 -11.51
N LEU A 24 -3.49 -24.30 -12.28
CA LEU A 24 -3.37 -23.17 -13.20
C LEU A 24 -4.41 -23.28 -14.32
N GLU A 25 -4.66 -24.49 -14.84
CA GLU A 25 -5.73 -24.72 -15.82
C GLU A 25 -7.10 -24.31 -15.28
N ALA A 26 -7.44 -24.71 -14.05
CA ALA A 26 -8.71 -24.32 -13.42
C ALA A 26 -8.82 -22.80 -13.20
N ILE A 27 -7.74 -22.12 -12.79
CA ILE A 27 -7.74 -20.66 -12.62
C ILE A 27 -7.96 -19.95 -13.95
N TRP A 28 -7.30 -20.42 -15.02
CA TRP A 28 -7.44 -19.83 -16.34
C TRP A 28 -8.79 -20.12 -16.99
N GLU A 29 -9.38 -21.28 -16.73
CA GLU A 29 -10.73 -21.62 -17.14
C GLU A 29 -11.76 -20.75 -16.42
N ASP A 30 -11.61 -20.55 -15.12
CA ASP A 30 -12.45 -19.65 -14.33
C ASP A 30 -12.34 -18.20 -14.81
N ALA A 31 -11.11 -17.72 -15.06
CA ALA A 31 -10.87 -16.39 -15.62
C ALA A 31 -11.53 -16.23 -17.01
N LEU A 32 -11.48 -17.25 -17.87
CA LEU A 32 -12.15 -17.22 -19.17
C LEU A 32 -13.67 -17.12 -19.01
N ASN A 33 -14.25 -17.91 -18.11
CA ASN A 33 -15.69 -17.87 -17.82
C ASN A 33 -16.11 -16.50 -17.31
N GLN A 34 -15.36 -15.91 -16.38
CA GLN A 34 -15.63 -14.56 -15.89
C GLN A 34 -15.62 -13.52 -17.01
N LEU A 35 -14.69 -13.61 -17.97
CA LEU A 35 -14.64 -12.68 -19.10
C LEU A 35 -15.87 -12.81 -20.01
N VAL A 36 -16.38 -14.03 -20.21
CA VAL A 36 -17.60 -14.30 -20.99
C VAL A 36 -18.83 -13.82 -20.23
N ASP A 37 -18.95 -14.14 -18.94
CA ASP A 37 -20.08 -13.76 -18.09
C ASP A 37 -20.23 -12.23 -17.99
N ASN A 38 -19.11 -11.51 -17.91
CA ASN A 38 -19.08 -10.05 -17.93
C ASN A 38 -19.21 -9.44 -19.34
N SER A 39 -19.48 -10.25 -20.38
CA SER A 39 -19.62 -9.83 -21.77
C SER A 39 -18.43 -9.04 -22.32
N LEU A 40 -17.24 -9.25 -21.75
CA LEU A 40 -15.99 -8.61 -22.19
C LEU A 40 -15.42 -9.32 -23.42
N ILE A 41 -15.69 -10.62 -23.54
CA ILE A 41 -15.38 -11.43 -24.72
C ILE A 41 -16.63 -12.23 -25.14
N GLU A 42 -16.74 -12.54 -26.42
CA GLU A 42 -17.82 -13.34 -26.99
C GLU A 42 -17.26 -14.49 -27.82
N ASP A 43 -17.94 -15.64 -27.81
CA ASP A 43 -17.60 -16.76 -28.69
C ASP A 43 -17.94 -16.39 -30.14
N LYS A 44 -16.96 -16.49 -31.05
CA LYS A 44 -17.14 -16.32 -32.50
C LYS A 44 -17.05 -17.65 -33.27
N GLY A 45 -16.73 -18.73 -32.59
CA GLY A 45 -16.68 -20.07 -33.13
C GLY A 45 -17.96 -20.88 -32.85
N TYR A 46 -17.89 -22.17 -33.14
CA TYR A 46 -18.99 -23.11 -32.95
C TYR A 46 -18.86 -23.96 -31.67
N LYS A 47 -17.84 -23.71 -30.83
CA LYS A 47 -17.44 -24.62 -29.75
C LYS A 47 -16.80 -23.95 -28.51
N GLY A 48 -16.88 -22.63 -28.34
CA GLY A 48 -16.19 -21.95 -27.23
C GLY A 48 -14.66 -22.01 -27.36
N GLU A 49 -14.16 -22.06 -28.59
CA GLU A 49 -12.74 -22.27 -28.86
C GLU A 49 -12.03 -21.02 -29.35
N VAL A 50 -12.79 -20.06 -29.88
CA VAL A 50 -12.30 -18.80 -30.43
C VAL A 50 -13.18 -17.69 -29.89
N PHE A 51 -12.58 -16.82 -29.10
CA PHE A 51 -13.25 -15.67 -28.52
C PHE A 51 -12.78 -14.38 -29.21
N ALA A 52 -13.71 -13.47 -29.45
CA ALA A 52 -13.40 -12.11 -29.84
C ALA A 52 -13.65 -11.16 -28.66
N VAL A 53 -12.83 -10.13 -28.55
CA VAL A 53 -13.04 -9.07 -27.56
C VAL A 53 -14.21 -8.22 -28.02
N THR A 54 -15.19 -7.99 -27.14
CA THR A 54 -16.34 -7.14 -27.43
C THR A 54 -15.95 -5.67 -27.31
N ARG A 55 -16.83 -4.77 -27.76
CA ARG A 55 -16.65 -3.33 -27.53
C ARG A 55 -16.46 -3.01 -26.04
N LEU A 56 -17.25 -3.62 -25.17
CA LEU A 56 -17.15 -3.47 -23.71
C LEU A 56 -15.79 -3.95 -23.19
N GLY A 57 -15.29 -5.08 -23.72
CA GLY A 57 -13.96 -5.58 -23.41
C GLY A 57 -12.84 -4.58 -23.76
N TYR A 58 -12.94 -3.92 -24.90
CA TYR A 58 -11.98 -2.87 -25.28
C TYR A 58 -12.08 -1.63 -24.40
N GLU A 59 -13.29 -1.14 -24.14
CA GLU A 59 -13.52 0.02 -23.25
C GLU A 59 -12.95 -0.24 -21.85
N TYR A 60 -13.19 -1.42 -21.28
CA TYR A 60 -12.64 -1.83 -19.99
C TYR A 60 -11.10 -2.01 -20.03
N ALA A 61 -10.55 -2.55 -21.11
CA ALA A 61 -9.10 -2.65 -21.25
C ALA A 61 -8.44 -1.25 -21.29
N ASP A 62 -9.09 -0.26 -21.90
CA ASP A 62 -8.58 1.10 -21.98
C ASP A 62 -8.71 1.86 -20.65
N THR A 63 -9.70 1.56 -19.81
CA THR A 63 -9.73 2.07 -18.42
C THR A 63 -8.58 1.48 -17.61
N LEU A 64 -8.34 0.17 -17.69
CA LEU A 64 -7.22 -0.47 -16.99
C LEU A 64 -5.86 0.08 -17.42
N LYS A 65 -5.66 0.39 -18.71
CA LYS A 65 -4.43 1.03 -19.19
C LYS A 65 -4.24 2.42 -18.60
N LYS A 66 -5.30 3.23 -18.52
CA LYS A 66 -5.24 4.56 -17.90
C LYS A 66 -4.89 4.45 -16.42
N ASP A 67 -5.50 3.51 -15.71
CA ASP A 67 -5.19 3.24 -14.30
C ASP A 67 -3.74 2.76 -14.12
N ALA A 68 -3.25 1.91 -15.02
CA ALA A 68 -1.87 1.44 -15.01
C ALA A 68 -0.86 2.56 -15.33
N ASP A 69 -1.20 3.48 -16.23
CA ASP A 69 -0.40 4.66 -16.57
C ASP A 69 -0.31 5.63 -15.38
N ILE A 70 -1.43 5.84 -14.67
CA ILE A 70 -1.50 6.63 -13.41
C ILE A 70 -0.62 6.02 -12.30
N LEU A 71 -0.29 4.73 -12.36
CA LEU A 71 0.61 4.08 -11.40
C LEU A 71 2.10 4.17 -11.79
N GLN A 72 2.44 4.44 -13.05
CA GLN A 72 3.84 4.58 -13.49
C GLN A 72 4.39 5.99 -13.24
N ASP A 73 3.52 7.00 -13.21
CA ASP A 73 3.92 8.41 -13.01
C ASP A 73 4.12 8.83 -11.54
N LYS A 74 3.83 7.95 -10.56
CA LYS A 74 4.08 8.23 -9.13
C LYS A 74 5.55 8.11 -8.71
N SER A 75 6.46 7.95 -9.68
CA SER A 75 7.91 7.88 -9.44
C SER A 75 8.63 9.22 -9.66
N SER A 76 8.00 10.22 -10.31
CA SER A 76 8.78 11.37 -10.82
C SER A 76 8.01 12.69 -11.02
N ALA A 77 7.01 13.02 -10.19
CA ALA A 77 6.62 14.43 -9.99
C ALA A 77 5.61 14.54 -8.84
N GLY A 78 5.99 15.22 -7.76
CA GLY A 78 4.97 15.76 -6.86
C GLY A 78 4.15 16.80 -7.62
N THR A 79 2.83 16.66 -7.66
CA THR A 79 1.89 17.79 -7.63
C THR A 79 0.51 17.31 -7.15
N SER A 80 0.05 18.04 -6.16
CA SER A 80 -1.24 18.14 -5.49
C SER A 80 -2.50 18.18 -6.37
N ALA A 81 -3.51 17.37 -6.02
CA ALA A 81 -4.90 17.79 -5.92
C ALA A 81 -5.74 16.77 -5.13
N SER A 82 -5.90 17.06 -3.84
CA SER A 82 -7.08 16.83 -2.97
C SER A 82 -7.78 15.46 -2.95
N ILE A 83 -7.28 14.54 -2.11
CA ILE A 83 -8.15 13.77 -1.20
C ILE A 83 -7.50 13.84 0.18
N GLN A 84 -8.28 14.28 1.17
CA GLN A 84 -7.94 14.38 2.59
C GLN A 84 -7.49 13.02 3.12
N GLN A 85 -6.18 12.80 3.38
CA GLN A 85 -5.74 11.65 4.18
C GLN A 85 -4.24 11.74 4.57
N ASP A 86 -4.02 11.84 5.88
CA ASP A 86 -2.77 11.62 6.62
C ASP A 86 -1.67 12.70 6.50
N ASP A 87 -1.89 13.83 7.18
CA ASP A 87 -0.87 14.84 7.55
C ASP A 87 0.20 14.31 8.55
N LEU A 88 0.70 13.10 8.35
CA LEU A 88 1.74 12.47 9.17
C LEU A 88 3.03 12.36 8.39
N GLU A 89 4.03 13.17 8.75
CA GLU A 89 5.36 13.11 8.16
C GLU A 89 6.26 12.18 8.97
N PHE A 90 6.93 11.24 8.31
CA PHE A 90 7.87 10.33 8.98
C PHE A 90 9.25 10.99 9.14
N GLU A 91 9.65 11.24 10.38
CA GLU A 91 10.96 11.78 10.69
C GLU A 91 11.97 10.63 10.90
N LYS A 92 12.86 10.43 9.91
CA LYS A 92 13.86 9.36 9.93
C LYS A 92 14.85 9.43 11.11
N ALA A 93 15.12 10.63 11.62
CA ALA A 93 16.07 10.84 12.71
C ALA A 93 15.56 10.28 14.05
N SER A 94 14.27 10.47 14.35
CA SER A 94 13.63 9.95 15.56
C SER A 94 12.94 8.60 15.34
N GLY A 95 12.68 8.23 14.08
CA GLY A 95 11.89 7.05 13.73
C GLY A 95 10.41 7.19 14.10
N THR A 96 9.90 8.42 14.19
CA THR A 96 8.51 8.72 14.60
C THR A 96 7.73 9.40 13.48
N TYR A 97 6.40 9.34 13.54
CA TYR A 97 5.54 10.15 12.67
C TYR A 97 5.18 11.45 13.39
N ILE A 98 5.11 12.57 12.68
CA ILE A 98 4.78 13.90 13.21
C ILE A 98 3.55 14.42 12.47
N SER A 99 2.52 14.85 13.21
CA SER A 99 1.39 15.58 12.62
C SER A 99 1.83 16.97 12.19
N LYS A 100 1.53 17.38 10.95
CA LYS A 100 1.79 18.75 10.47
C LYS A 100 0.90 19.80 11.12
N GLU A 101 -0.26 19.38 11.62
CA GLU A 101 -1.25 20.28 12.22
C GLU A 101 -0.87 20.65 13.66
N ASP A 102 -0.53 19.64 14.48
CA ASP A 102 -0.34 19.83 15.92
C ASP A 102 1.11 19.64 16.39
N GLY A 103 2.00 19.16 15.52
CA GLY A 103 3.36 18.76 15.90
C GLY A 103 3.41 17.50 16.79
N LEU A 104 2.26 16.85 17.04
CA LEU A 104 2.18 15.66 17.87
C LEU A 104 2.89 14.47 17.21
N ARG A 105 3.65 13.73 18.02
CA ARG A 105 4.42 12.57 17.56
C ARG A 105 3.66 11.28 17.77
N TYR A 106 3.78 10.36 16.82
CA TYR A 106 3.09 9.07 16.81
C TYR A 106 4.06 7.91 16.61
N CYS A 107 3.69 6.77 17.19
CA CYS A 107 4.47 5.54 17.14
C CYS A 107 4.48 4.93 15.74
N HIS A 108 5.68 4.82 15.14
CA HIS A 108 5.87 4.13 13.87
C HIS A 108 5.46 2.66 13.91
N LYS A 109 5.77 1.95 15.00
CA LYS A 109 5.50 0.53 15.13
C LYS A 109 4.00 0.23 15.15
N CYS A 110 3.23 0.95 15.98
CA CYS A 110 1.78 0.80 16.06
C CYS A 110 1.08 1.21 14.77
N PHE A 111 1.58 2.26 14.11
CA PHE A 111 1.05 2.68 12.83
C PHE A 111 1.27 1.60 11.76
N HIS A 112 2.44 0.98 11.72
CA HIS A 112 2.71 -0.10 10.76
C HIS A 112 1.99 -1.42 11.10
N SER A 113 1.84 -1.77 12.38
CA SER A 113 1.28 -3.06 12.79
C SER A 113 -0.25 -3.09 12.81
N SER A 114 -0.89 -2.00 13.23
CA SER A 114 -2.34 -1.95 13.46
C SER A 114 -3.01 -0.75 12.79
N SER A 115 -2.29 0.01 11.96
CA SER A 115 -2.77 1.28 11.37
C SER A 115 -3.27 2.27 12.43
N GLN A 116 -2.81 2.14 13.69
CA GLN A 116 -3.28 2.97 14.79
C GLN A 116 -2.30 4.11 15.06
N ARG A 117 -2.82 5.34 15.03
CA ARG A 117 -2.11 6.56 15.42
C ARG A 117 -2.03 6.65 16.95
N VAL A 118 -0.98 6.05 17.53
CA VAL A 118 -0.75 6.11 18.97
C VAL A 118 0.18 7.28 19.30
N PRO A 119 -0.28 8.31 20.03
CA PRO A 119 0.57 9.44 20.39
C PRO A 119 1.67 8.99 21.36
N LEU A 120 2.85 9.55 21.15
CA LEU A 120 4.02 9.29 22.00
C LEU A 120 4.02 10.24 23.19
N LYS A 121 4.36 9.72 24.37
CA LYS A 121 4.53 10.53 25.58
C LYS A 121 5.99 10.93 25.74
N GLU A 122 6.25 12.21 25.97
CA GLU A 122 7.59 12.71 26.27
C GLU A 122 8.10 12.17 27.61
N GLN A 123 9.36 11.75 27.63
CA GLN A 123 10.10 11.23 28.78
C GLN A 123 11.54 11.79 28.77
N GLU A 124 12.32 11.52 29.82
CA GLU A 124 13.74 11.90 29.88
C GLU A 124 14.51 11.32 28.67
N ASN A 125 14.99 12.20 27.79
CA ASN A 125 15.77 11.90 26.57
C ASN A 125 14.98 11.28 25.39
N GLY A 126 13.65 11.32 25.38
CA GLY A 126 12.91 10.76 24.24
C GLY A 126 11.40 10.70 24.40
N TRP A 127 10.76 9.87 23.59
CA TRP A 127 9.33 9.60 23.67
C TRP A 127 9.04 8.10 23.76
N ARG A 128 8.04 7.74 24.56
CA ARG A 128 7.59 6.36 24.71
C ARG A 128 6.16 6.18 24.23
N CYS A 129 5.95 5.14 23.44
CA CYS A 129 4.62 4.72 23.04
C CYS A 129 3.89 4.06 24.22
N HIS A 130 2.68 4.53 24.52
CA HIS A 130 1.88 3.95 25.60
C HIS A 130 1.26 2.58 25.23
N ALA A 131 1.04 2.30 23.95
CA ALA A 131 0.43 1.04 23.51
C ALA A 131 1.44 -0.11 23.38
N CYS A 132 2.57 0.10 22.69
CA CYS A 132 3.56 -0.96 22.45
C CYS A 132 4.84 -0.84 23.30
N GLY A 133 4.98 0.24 24.06
CA GLY A 133 6.15 0.49 24.92
C GLY A 133 7.43 0.88 24.20
N THR A 134 7.45 0.94 22.85
CA THR A 134 8.63 1.35 22.08
C THR A 134 9.08 2.75 22.48
N PHE A 135 10.39 2.87 22.74
CA PHE A 135 11.05 4.12 23.04
C PHE A 135 11.71 4.67 21.77
N TYR A 136 11.58 5.97 21.56
CA TYR A 136 12.11 6.74 20.45
C TYR A 136 13.03 7.81 21.02
N SER A 137 14.30 7.79 20.62
CA SER A 137 15.29 8.76 21.09
C SER A 137 14.97 10.14 20.51
N ASN A 138 15.04 11.19 21.35
CA ASN A 138 14.96 12.57 20.89
C ASN A 138 16.39 13.11 20.69
N PRO A 139 16.89 13.24 19.45
CA PRO A 139 18.23 13.78 19.19
C PRO A 139 18.36 15.27 19.55
N ASN A 140 17.24 15.99 19.70
CA ASN A 140 17.18 17.41 20.07
C ASN A 140 16.72 17.61 21.52
N TYR A 141 16.94 16.63 22.40
CA TYR A 141 16.59 16.77 23.81
C TYR A 141 17.50 17.78 24.51
N ASP A 142 16.96 18.95 24.86
CA ASP A 142 17.59 19.89 25.78
C ASP A 142 17.07 19.60 27.19
N PRO A 143 17.90 19.08 28.11
CA PRO A 143 17.45 18.82 29.47
C PRO A 143 17.01 20.14 30.11
N PRO A 144 15.85 20.19 30.80
CA PRO A 144 15.44 21.40 31.49
C PRO A 144 16.56 21.80 32.45
N THR A 145 17.10 23.00 32.26
CA THR A 145 18.14 23.53 33.16
C THR A 145 17.54 23.56 34.55
N HIS A 146 17.91 22.61 35.40
CA HIS A 146 17.57 22.69 36.82
C HIS A 146 18.22 23.96 37.34
N ALA A 147 17.43 25.02 37.48
CA ALA A 147 17.83 26.20 38.22
C ALA A 147 18.26 25.69 39.59
N ARG A 148 19.58 25.65 39.83
CA ARG A 148 20.16 25.39 41.14
C ARG A 148 19.60 26.48 42.03
N ASN A 149 18.51 26.17 42.73
CA ASN A 149 18.00 26.98 43.81
C ASN A 149 19.14 27.02 44.84
N ASN A 150 19.93 28.08 44.77
CA ASN A 150 20.93 28.43 45.76
C ASN A 150 20.20 28.71 47.07
N ARG A 151 19.89 27.64 47.82
CA ARG A 151 19.56 27.73 49.23
C ARG A 151 20.81 28.27 49.93
N ARG A 152 20.85 29.59 50.12
CA ARG A 152 21.81 30.23 51.03
C ARG A 152 21.63 29.61 52.42
N PRO A 153 22.68 29.03 53.05
CA PRO A 153 22.56 28.65 54.44
C PRO A 153 22.43 29.93 55.28
N MET A 154 21.38 30.02 56.12
CA MET A 154 21.36 31.00 57.20
C MET A 154 22.54 30.71 58.12
N ARG A 155 23.43 31.68 58.27
CA ARG A 155 24.43 31.68 59.34
C ARG A 155 23.72 32.07 60.63
N PHE A 156 23.77 31.18 61.63
CA PHE A 156 23.47 31.50 63.02
C PHE A 156 24.77 31.84 63.75
#